data_AF-A0A1H2JF88-F1
#
_entry.id   AF-A0A1H2JF88-F1
#
_cell.length_a   1.000
_cell.length_b   1.000
_cell.length_c   1.000
_cell.angle_alpha   90.00
_cell.angle_beta   90.00
_cell.angle_gamma   90.00
#
_symmetry.space_group_name_H-M   'P 1'
#
loop_
_entity.id
_entity.type
_entity.pdbx_description
1 polymer ?
#
loop_
_entity_poly.entity_id
_entity_poly.type
_entity_poly.pdbx_seq_one_letter_code
_entity_poly.pdbx_strand_id
1 'polypeptide(L)' 'MSPMQFLRQIRLERAHQQLLREDPATVTVAEVAQSWGFDNLGRFSQMYRHRYGRLLSHTLRD' A
#
# COMPACT_ATOMS: atom_id res chain seq x y z
N MET A 1 0.79 20.93 2.51
CA MET A 1 0.97 19.54 2.98
C MET A 1 0.83 19.53 4.49
N SER A 2 -0.13 18.79 5.05
CA SER A 2 -0.30 18.67 6.51
C SER A 2 0.56 17.53 7.08
N PRO A 3 0.90 17.55 8.38
CA PRO A 3 1.65 16.46 9.01
C PRO A 3 1.02 15.07 8.80
N MET A 4 -0.31 14.98 8.81
CA MET A 4 -1.03 13.73 8.53
C MET A 4 -0.86 13.26 7.08
N GLN A 5 -0.80 14.19 6.11
CA GLN A 5 -0.55 13.84 4.71
C GLN A 5 0.87 13.29 4.53
N PHE A 6 1.86 13.86 5.23
CA PHE A 6 3.24 13.36 5.20
C PHE A 6 3.36 11.96 5.82
N LEU A 7 2.77 11.74 7.01
CA LEU A 7 2.72 10.41 7.63
C LEU A 7 2.05 9.37 6.73
N ARG A 8 0.99 9.76 6.02
CA ARG A 8 0.30 8.89 5.07
C ARG A 8 1.19 8.52 3.88
N GLN A 9 2.03 9.42 3.39
CA GLN A 9 3.01 9.11 2.34
C GLN A 9 4.08 8.13 2.84
N ILE A 10 4.55 8.27 4.08
CA ILE A 10 5.49 7.32 4.69
C ILE A 10 4.85 5.94 4.81
N ARG A 11 3.62 5.85 5.32
CA ARG A 11 2.88 4.58 5.42
C ARG A 11 2.70 3.91 4.05
N LEU A 12 2.38 4.70 3.02
CA LEU A 12 2.26 4.20 1.65
C LEU A 12 3.58 3.65 1.10
N GLU A 13 4.70 4.30 1.41
CA GLU A 13 6.04 3.83 1.04
C GLU A 13 6.35 2.50 1.72
N ARG A 14 6.12 2.40 3.04
CA ARG A 14 6.37 1.17 3.80
C ARG A 14 5.50 0.01 3.35
N ALA A 15 4.23 0.27 3.05
CA ALA A 15 3.33 -0.72 2.46
C ALA A 15 3.82 -1.21 1.09
N HIS A 16 4.32 -0.32 0.23
CA HIS A 16 4.92 -0.71 -1.05
C HIS A 16 6.13 -1.64 -0.86
N GLN A 17 7.03 -1.31 0.06
CA GLN A 17 8.20 -2.14 0.36
C GLN A 17 7.83 -3.51 0.92
N GLN A 18 6.76 -3.60 1.71
CA GLN A 18 6.26 -4.89 2.17
C GLN A 18 5.68 -5.71 1.02
N LEU A 19 4.83 -5.11 0.17
CA LEU A 19 4.24 -5.81 -0.98
C LEU A 19 5.29 -6.37 -1.95
N LEU A 20 6.45 -5.73 -2.08
CA LEU A 20 7.57 -6.22 -2.90
C LEU A 20 8.32 -7.43 -2.31
N ARG A 21 8.12 -7.74 -1.02
CA ARG A 21 8.89 -8.76 -0.29
C ARG A 21 8.05 -9.95 0.13
N GLU A 22 6.74 -9.78 0.23
CA GLU A 22 5.80 -10.82 0.66
C GLU A 22 5.41 -11.73 -0.49
N ASP A 23 5.05 -12.97 -0.16
CA ASP A 23 4.51 -13.94 -1.11
C ASP A 23 2.99 -13.75 -1.25
N PRO A 24 2.44 -13.59 -2.47
CA PRO A 24 1.00 -13.52 -2.70
C PRO A 24 0.22 -14.77 -2.23
N ALA A 25 0.89 -15.89 -2.00
CA ALA A 25 0.29 -17.10 -1.44
C ALA A 25 0.07 -17.02 0.08
N THR A 26 0.76 -16.14 0.78
CA THR A 26 0.72 -16.04 2.26
C THR A 26 0.13 -14.72 2.75
N VAL A 27 0.17 -13.67 1.93
CA VAL A 27 -0.29 -12.33 2.31
C VAL A 27 -1.23 -11.74 1.27
N THR A 28 -2.24 -11.00 1.74
CA THR A 28 -3.14 -10.22 0.90
C THR A 28 -2.84 -8.72 0.96
N VAL A 29 -3.21 -8.00 -0.10
CA VAL A 29 -3.14 -6.53 -0.14
C VAL A 29 -3.93 -5.88 1.02
N ALA A 30 -5.04 -6.50 1.45
CA ALA A 30 -5.87 -5.97 2.53
C ALA A 30 -5.19 -6.06 3.90
N GLU A 31 -4.47 -7.15 4.17
CA GLU A 31 -3.68 -7.31 5.39
C GLU A 31 -2.54 -6.30 5.45
N VAL A 32 -1.83 -6.09 4.34
CA VAL A 32 -0.79 -5.06 4.25
C VAL A 32 -1.38 -3.65 4.41
N ALA A 33 -2.55 -3.38 3.85
CA ALA A 33 -3.20 -2.08 4.04
C ALA A 33 -3.51 -1.83 5.53
N GLN A 34 -4.09 -2.81 6.22
CA GLN A 34 -4.42 -2.70 7.64
C GLN A 34 -3.18 -2.56 8.52
N SER A 35 -2.10 -3.31 8.26
CA SER A 35 -0.87 -3.23 9.06
C SER A 35 -0.23 -1.85 9.04
N TRP A 36 -0.38 -1.10 7.93
CA TRP A 36 0.10 0.28 7.79
C TRP A 36 -0.96 1.34 8.10
N GLY A 37 -2.11 0.96 8.65
CA GLY A 37 -3.16 1.88 9.09
C GLY A 37 -3.97 2.51 7.95
N PHE A 38 -4.24 1.72 6.90
CA PHE A 38 -5.18 2.06 5.83
C PHE A 38 -6.49 1.29 5.98
N ASP A 39 -7.47 1.91 6.62
CA ASP A 39 -8.77 1.26 6.90
C ASP A 39 -9.70 1.21 5.67
N ASN A 40 -9.40 2.00 4.63
CA ASN A 40 -10.17 2.02 3.39
C ASN A 40 -9.31 1.57 2.20
N LEU A 41 -9.57 0.35 1.74
CA LEU A 41 -8.81 -0.29 0.67
C LEU A 41 -8.93 0.44 -0.68
N GLY A 42 -10.08 1.05 -0.97
CA GLY A 42 -10.30 1.84 -2.18
C GLY A 42 -9.44 3.11 -2.20
N ARG A 43 -9.41 3.86 -1.09
CA ARG A 43 -8.56 5.05 -0.93
C ARG A 43 -7.08 4.68 -0.99
N PHE A 44 -6.68 3.57 -0.35
CA PHE A 44 -5.32 3.07 -0.41
C PHE A 44 -4.91 2.73 -1.85
N SER A 45 -5.74 1.98 -2.57
CA SER A 45 -5.53 1.61 -3.97
C SER A 45 -5.41 2.82 -4.89
N GLN A 46 -6.27 3.81 -4.72
CA GLN A 46 -6.24 5.04 -5.51
C GLN A 46 -4.95 5.84 -5.26
N MET A 47 -4.56 5.98 -3.99
CA MET A 47 -3.35 6.71 -3.62
C MET A 47 -2.08 5.98 -4.09
N TYR A 48 -2.09 4.64 -4.02
CA TYR A 48 -1.01 3.81 -4.51
C TYR A 48 -0.85 3.94 -6.03
N ARG A 49 -1.94 3.81 -6.78
CA ARG A 49 -1.94 3.98 -8.24
C ARG A 49 -1.49 5.38 -8.64
N HIS A 50 -1.91 6.41 -7.90
CA HIS A 50 -1.48 7.78 -8.15
C HIS A 50 0.03 7.96 -7.98
N ARG A 51 0.65 7.27 -7.01
CA ARG A 51 2.09 7.38 -6.73
C ARG A 51 2.97 6.50 -7.62
N TYR A 52 2.58 5.24 -7.84
CA TYR A 52 3.42 4.23 -8.49
C TYR A 52 2.94 3.84 -9.90
N GLY A 53 1.81 4.39 -10.37
CA GLY A 53 1.27 4.11 -11.70
C GLY A 53 0.68 2.69 -11.88
N ARG A 54 0.79 1.81 -10.89
CA ARG A 54 0.33 0.41 -10.94
C ARG A 54 -0.58 0.03 -9.79
N LEU A 55 -1.22 -1.14 -9.90
CA LEU A 55 -2.07 -1.69 -8.85
C LEU A 55 -1.24 -2.40 -7.77
N LEU A 56 -1.76 -2.40 -6.55
CA LEU A 56 -1.19 -3.13 -5.41
C LEU A 56 -1.03 -4.62 -5.72
N SER A 57 -2.03 -5.22 -6.37
CA SER A 57 -2.04 -6.64 -6.76
C SER A 57 -0.99 -6.99 -7.80
N HIS A 58 -0.63 -6.07 -8.70
CA HIS A 58 0.48 -6.29 -9.62
C HIS A 58 1.79 -6.30 -8.83
N THR A 59 1.96 -5.33 -7.94
CA THR A 59 3.17 -5.25 -7.10
C THR A 59 3.43 -6.50 -6.27
N LEU A 60 2.37 -7.10 -5.72
CA LEU A 60 2.47 -8.31 -4.90
C LEU A 60 2.68 -9.58 -5.74
N ARG A 61 2.53 -9.52 -7.07
CA ARG A 61 2.62 -10.68 -7.98
C ARG A 61 3.81 -10.59 -8.94
N ASP A 62 4.56 -9.50 -8.88
CA ASP A 62 5.79 -9.27 -9.66
C ASP A 62 6.97 -9.94 -8.95
#